data_AF-A0A6A8MSV0-F1
#
_entry.id   AF-A0A6A8MSV0-F1
#
_cell.length_a   1.000
_cell.length_b   1.000
_cell.length_c   1.000
_cell.angle_alpha   90.00
_cell.angle_beta   90.00
_cell.angle_gamma   90.00
#
_symmetry.space_group_name_H-M   'P 1'
#
loop_
_entity.id
_entity.type
_entity.pdbx_description
1 polymer ?
#
loop_
_entity_poly.entity_id
_entity_poly.type
_entity_poly.pdbx_seq_one_letter_code
_entity_poly.pdbx_strand_id
1 'polypeptide(L)' 'MSDPLELKVVAVVTRELSVPPGSINLLSTSDDVDRWDSLGHLQICMALEAEFGVSPGLEEVGQINSIPAIIAYLRGMGI' A
#
# COMPACT_ATOMS: atom_id res chain seq x y z
N MET A 1 -12.80 -13.37 -8.14
CA MET A 1 -13.52 -12.32 -7.40
C MET A 1 -12.44 -11.53 -6.71
N SER A 2 -12.26 -10.24 -7.03
CA SER A 2 -11.27 -9.40 -6.37
C SER A 2 -11.75 -9.07 -4.96
N ASP A 3 -10.89 -9.24 -3.96
CA ASP A 3 -11.23 -8.95 -2.57
C ASP A 3 -11.51 -7.44 -2.39
N PRO A 4 -12.47 -7.04 -1.55
CA PRO A 4 -12.74 -5.62 -1.29
C PRO A 4 -11.54 -4.90 -0.65
N LEU A 5 -10.73 -5.62 0.14
CA LEU A 5 -9.50 -5.12 0.73
C LEU A 5 -8.46 -4.75 -0.35
N GLU A 6 -8.27 -5.63 -1.33
CA GLU A 6 -7.35 -5.46 -2.45
C GLU A 6 -7.65 -4.17 -3.24
N LEU A 7 -8.92 -3.98 -3.59
CA LEU A 7 -9.36 -2.77 -4.30
C LEU A 7 -9.13 -1.51 -3.48
N LYS A 8 -9.35 -1.59 -2.16
CA LYS A 8 -9.16 -0.46 -1.26
C LYS A 8 -7.68 -0.10 -1.15
N VAL A 9 -6.80 -1.06 -0.92
CA VAL A 9 -5.34 -0.84 -0.86
C VAL A 9 -4.83 -0.19 -2.14
N VAL A 10 -5.23 -0.69 -3.31
CA VAL A 10 -4.84 -0.11 -4.60
C VAL A 10 -5.34 1.34 -4.71
N ALA A 11 -6.57 1.62 -4.28
CA ALA A 11 -7.12 2.98 -4.30
C ALA A 11 -6.36 3.93 -3.36
N VAL A 12 -6.01 3.49 -2.15
CA VAL A 12 -5.19 4.27 -1.20
C VAL A 12 -3.86 4.62 -1.85
N VAL A 13 -3.10 3.60 -2.29
CA VAL A 13 -1.76 3.80 -2.85
C VAL A 13 -1.81 4.67 -4.10
N THR A 14 -2.78 4.48 -4.99
CA THR A 14 -2.97 5.31 -6.19
C THR A 14 -3.20 6.78 -5.83
N ARG A 15 -4.04 7.04 -4.83
CA ARG A 15 -4.38 8.38 -4.35
C ARG A 15 -3.19 9.06 -3.69
N GLU A 16 -2.49 8.37 -2.79
CA GLU A 16 -1.35 8.94 -2.05
C GLU A 16 -0.17 9.24 -2.98
N LEU A 17 0.14 8.30 -3.88
CA LEU A 17 1.18 8.52 -4.89
C LEU A 17 0.76 9.51 -5.99
N SER A 18 -0.50 9.94 -5.99
CA SER A 18 -1.08 10.84 -7.00
C SER A 18 -0.78 10.38 -8.43
N VAL A 19 -0.89 9.07 -8.66
CA VAL A 19 -0.71 8.41 -9.96
C VAL A 19 -2.07 8.16 -10.62
N PRO A 20 -2.13 8.06 -11.95
CA PRO A 20 -3.40 7.82 -12.63
C PRO A 20 -3.99 6.45 -12.27
N PRO A 21 -5.33 6.33 -12.21
CA PRO A 21 -5.99 5.06 -11.98
C PRO A 21 -5.63 4.08 -13.10
N GLY A 22 -5.17 2.89 -12.71
CA GLY A 22 -4.64 1.87 -13.63
C GLY A 22 -3.11 1.80 -13.70
N SER A 23 -2.39 2.76 -13.13
CA SER A 23 -0.92 2.63 -12.94
C SER A 23 -0.55 1.63 -11.85
N ILE A 24 -1.40 1.48 -10.84
CA ILE A 24 -1.20 0.53 -9.74
C ILE A 24 -2.13 -0.67 -9.94
N ASN A 25 -1.56 -1.86 -9.84
CA ASN A 25 -2.27 -3.14 -9.88
C ASN A 25 -1.90 -3.98 -8.64
N LEU A 26 -2.59 -5.10 -8.45
CA LEU A 26 -2.38 -6.01 -7.30
C LEU A 26 -1.00 -6.66 -7.23
N LEU A 27 -0.21 -6.54 -8.29
CA LEU A 27 1.16 -7.04 -8.38
C LEU A 27 2.19 -5.90 -8.41
N SER A 28 1.75 -4.65 -8.37
CA SER A 28 2.65 -3.50 -8.41
C SER A 28 3.52 -3.46 -7.17
N THR A 29 4.79 -3.16 -7.42
CA THR A 29 5.83 -3.01 -6.40
C THR A 29 6.32 -1.55 -6.39
N SER A 30 7.08 -1.18 -5.37
CA SER A 30 7.73 0.12 -5.31
C SER A 30 8.73 0.33 -6.45
N ASP A 31 9.26 -0.75 -7.03
CA ASP A 31 10.19 -0.69 -8.16
C ASP A 31 9.47 -0.39 -9.49
N ASP A 32 8.24 -0.90 -9.67
CA ASP A 32 7.39 -0.59 -10.83
C ASP A 32 6.90 0.86 -10.86
N VAL A 33 6.89 1.52 -9.70
CA VAL A 33 6.21 2.80 -9.50
C VAL A 33 7.21 3.85 -9.07
N ASP A 34 7.66 4.67 -10.01
CA ASP A 34 8.62 5.75 -9.79
C ASP A 34 8.23 6.66 -8.60
N ARG A 35 6.93 6.98 -8.44
CA ARG A 35 6.42 7.79 -7.31
C ARG A 35 6.56 7.12 -5.94
N TRP A 36 6.76 5.80 -5.90
CA TRP A 36 6.89 4.99 -4.69
C TRP A 36 8.35 4.95 -4.19
N ASP A 37 9.04 6.08 -4.28
CA ASP A 37 10.31 6.36 -3.61
C ASP A 37 10.15 6.40 -2.08
N SER A 38 11.21 6.81 -1.36
CA SER A 38 11.17 7.01 0.10
C SER A 38 10.02 7.90 0.59
N LEU A 39 9.70 8.99 -0.11
CA LEU A 39 8.59 9.88 0.30
C LEU A 39 7.23 9.22 0.08
N GLY A 40 7.02 8.62 -1.10
CA GLY A 40 5.76 7.93 -1.42
C GLY A 40 5.52 6.75 -0.50
N HIS A 41 6.58 6.03 -0.16
CA HIS A 41 6.54 4.94 0.80
C HIS A 41 6.09 5.40 2.19
N LEU A 42 6.62 6.52 2.70
CA LEU A 42 6.18 7.12 3.95
C LEU A 42 4.71 7.58 3.90
N GLN A 43 4.27 8.17 2.77
CA GLN A 43 2.87 8.58 2.60
C GLN A 43 1.91 7.38 2.62
N ILE A 44 2.27 6.29 1.95
CA ILE A 44 1.50 5.05 1.98
C ILE A 44 1.39 4.53 3.40
N CYS A 45 2.50 4.47 4.15
CA CYS A 45 2.47 4.06 5.55
C CYS A 45 1.46 4.90 6.33
N MET A 46 1.60 6.23 6.34
CA MET A 46 0.71 7.14 7.06
C MET A 46 -0.77 6.99 6.64
N ALA A 47 -1.03 6.79 5.35
CA ALA A 47 -2.38 6.60 4.85
C ALA A 47 -2.98 5.25 5.27
N LEU A 48 -2.17 4.19 5.30
CA LEU A 48 -2.58 2.90 5.85
C LEU A 48 -2.94 3.07 7.33
N GLU A 49 -2.10 3.77 8.10
CA GLU A 49 -2.36 4.06 9.50
C GLU A 49 -3.69 4.81 9.71
N ALA A 50 -3.95 5.83 8.89
CA ALA A 50 -5.16 6.63 8.97
C ALA A 50 -6.43 5.90 8.48
N GLU A 51 -6.35 5.09 7.40
CA GLU A 51 -7.51 4.42 6.81
C GLU A 51 -7.88 3.11 7.50
N PHE A 52 -6.88 2.36 7.96
CA PHE A 52 -7.06 1.01 8.50
C PHE A 52 -6.78 0.96 10.02
N GLY A 53 -6.29 2.05 10.62
CA GLY A 53 -5.98 2.10 12.05
C GLY A 53 -4.77 1.24 12.42
N VAL A 54 -3.85 1.08 11.48
CA VAL A 54 -2.65 0.24 11.62
C VAL A 54 -1.45 1.08 12.01
N SER A 55 -0.34 0.47 12.41
CA SER A 55 0.92 1.18 12.67
C SER A 55 2.10 0.27 12.31
N PRO A 56 2.54 0.28 11.04
CA PRO A 56 3.65 -0.55 10.61
C PRO A 56 4.94 -0.06 11.31
N GLY A 57 5.61 -0.98 12.01
CA GLY A 57 6.91 -0.71 12.60
C GLY A 57 8.00 -0.58 11.53
N LEU A 58 9.19 -0.13 11.92
CA LEU A 58 10.33 0.08 11.00
C LEU A 58 10.65 -1.14 10.11
N GLU A 59 10.48 -2.34 10.66
CA GLU A 59 10.70 -3.61 9.96
C GLU A 59 9.57 -3.89 8.95
N GLU A 60 8.31 -3.66 9.34
CA GLU A 60 7.14 -3.82 8.48
C GLU A 60 7.16 -2.82 7.33
N VAL A 61 7.55 -1.56 7.59
CA VAL A 61 7.76 -0.52 6.57
C VAL A 61 8.68 -1.06 5.46
N GLY A 62 9.82 -1.67 5.82
CA GLY A 62 10.70 -2.31 4.84
C GLY A 62 10.07 -3.47 4.05
N GLN A 63 9.08 -4.16 4.62
CA GLN A 63 8.35 -5.25 3.99
C GLN A 63 7.18 -4.78 3.11
N ILE A 64 6.49 -3.68 3.46
CA ILE A 64 5.33 -3.13 2.71
C ILE A 64 5.74 -2.30 1.48
N ASN A 65 6.68 -2.85 0.71
CA ASN A 65 7.18 -2.28 -0.54
C ASN A 65 6.35 -2.67 -1.76
N SER A 66 5.27 -3.43 -1.59
CA SER A 66 4.45 -3.94 -2.69
C SER A 66 3.00 -4.05 -2.26
N ILE A 67 2.07 -3.91 -3.20
CA ILE A 67 0.63 -4.11 -2.95
C ILE A 67 0.32 -5.45 -2.26
N PRO A 68 0.85 -6.61 -2.71
CA PRO A 68 0.58 -7.89 -2.03
C PRO A 68 1.16 -7.94 -0.62
N ALA A 69 2.28 -7.26 -0.36
CA ALA A 69 2.87 -7.19 0.98
C ALA A 69 2.01 -6.37 1.95
N ILE A 70 1.47 -5.24 1.48
CA ILE A 70 0.50 -4.43 2.25
C ILE A 70 -0.74 -5.28 2.58
N ILE A 71 -1.30 -5.98 1.60
CA ILE A 71 -2.48 -6.83 1.81
C ILE A 71 -2.18 -7.95 2.82
N ALA A 72 -1.01 -8.60 2.69
CA ALA A 72 -0.59 -9.64 3.62
C ALA A 72 -0.45 -9.11 5.05
N TYR A 73 0.14 -7.93 5.20
CA TYR A 73 0.27 -7.22 6.48
C TYR A 73 -1.11 -6.93 7.09
N LEU A 74 -2.01 -6.31 6.34
CA LEU A 74 -3.37 -5.97 6.81
C LEU A 74 -4.17 -7.22 7.21
N ARG A 75 -4.10 -8.28 6.41
CA ARG A 75 -4.74 -9.57 6.74
C ARG A 75 -4.15 -10.19 8.02
N GLY A 76 -2.85 -10.06 8.24
CA GLY A 76 -2.19 -10.50 9.47
C GLY A 76 -2.73 -9.82 10.72
N MET A 77 -3.28 -8.61 10.57
CA MET A 77 -3.89 -7.87 11.67
C MET A 77 -5.40 -8.10 11.83
N GLY A 78 -6.02 -8.92 10.97
CA GLY A 78 -7.45 -9.22 11.03
C GLY A 78 -8.36 -8.19 10.36
N ILE A 79 -7.81 -7.38 9.44
CA ILE A 79 -8.57 -6.49 8.54
C ILE A 79 -9.22 -7.32 7.41
#